data_AF-A0A958BAI8-F1
#
_entry.id   AF-A0A958BAI8-F1
#
_cell.length_a   1.000
_cell.length_b   1.000
_cell.length_c   1.000
_cell.angle_alpha   90.00
_cell.angle_beta   90.00
_cell.angle_gamma   90.00
#
_symmetry.space_group_name_H-M   'P 1'
#
loop_
_entity.id
_entity.type
_entity.pdbx_description
1 polymer ?
#
loop_
_entity_poly.entity_id
_entity_poly.type
_entity_poly.pdbx_seq_one_letter_code
_entity_poly.pdbx_strand_id
1 'polypeptide(L)'
;RIGFPAVLGLKQHTEVLADLEKMLGKTVFEISTLPPSAPGRRLFEGLKSAFLQAGGRIIIGSRVVSGQIENGQVKELLFETSNRLKPISADYYVLATGGIYGGGIQTDLEGKVWEPIFGLPVTADENRHKWFAARFVSPTGQPVSQYGVKVNEHLNPVNGGQAPIADNLFVAGATLAGADWTRGRTGDGLALASAEV
;
A
#
# COMPACT_ATOMS: atom_id res chain seq x y z
N ARG A 1 4.77 23.74 -24.22
CA ARG A 1 5.34 22.83 -23.21
C ARG A 1 6.10 21.74 -23.96
N ILE A 2 7.23 21.26 -23.44
CA ILE A 2 8.05 20.20 -24.05
C ILE A 2 8.07 19.02 -23.08
N GLY A 3 7.75 17.82 -23.58
CA GLY A 3 7.80 16.59 -22.80
C GLY A 3 9.12 15.87 -23.01
N PHE A 4 9.80 15.52 -21.93
CA PHE A 4 11.00 14.68 -21.95
C PHE A 4 10.70 13.32 -21.35
N PRO A 5 11.39 12.24 -21.74
CA PRO A 5 11.44 11.04 -20.92
C PRO A 5 11.87 11.40 -19.49
N ALA A 6 11.49 10.58 -18.50
CA ALA A 6 11.85 10.84 -17.10
C ALA A 6 13.35 10.61 -16.79
N VAL A 7 14.21 11.47 -17.34
CA VAL A 7 15.67 11.37 -17.33
C VAL A 7 16.36 12.58 -16.70
N LEU A 8 15.62 13.54 -16.14
CA LEU A 8 16.13 14.77 -15.55
C LEU A 8 16.67 14.55 -14.12
N GLY A 9 17.49 13.50 -13.97
CA GLY A 9 18.19 13.15 -12.75
C GLY A 9 17.34 12.47 -11.68
N LEU A 10 17.99 11.68 -10.82
CA LEU A 10 17.41 11.14 -9.59
C LEU A 10 17.57 12.09 -8.40
N LYS A 11 18.49 13.04 -8.50
CA LYS A 11 18.77 14.09 -7.51
C LYS A 11 18.72 15.44 -8.22
N GLN A 12 18.47 16.50 -7.46
CA GLN A 12 18.47 17.89 -7.97
C GLN A 12 17.53 18.09 -9.18
N HIS A 13 16.41 17.35 -9.22
CA HIS A 13 15.51 17.37 -10.36
C HIS A 13 14.90 18.76 -10.59
N THR A 14 14.54 19.46 -9.52
CA THR A 14 13.94 20.79 -9.60
C THR A 14 14.91 21.79 -10.25
N GLU A 15 16.19 21.70 -9.91
CA GLU A 15 17.26 22.54 -10.44
C GLU A 15 17.52 22.22 -11.91
N VAL A 16 17.65 20.93 -12.27
CA VAL A 16 17.83 20.49 -13.67
C VAL A 16 16.64 20.90 -14.53
N LEU A 17 15.41 20.73 -14.02
CA LEU A 17 14.19 21.13 -14.71
C LEU A 17 14.19 22.65 -14.97
N ALA A 18 14.46 23.45 -13.94
CA ALA A 18 14.46 24.90 -14.04
C ALA A 18 15.54 25.44 -15.00
N ASP A 19 16.74 24.85 -14.98
CA ASP A 19 17.82 25.21 -15.89
C ASP A 19 17.46 24.88 -17.34
N LEU A 20 16.89 23.68 -17.57
CA LEU A 20 16.43 23.25 -18.90
C LEU A 20 15.29 24.13 -19.42
N GLU A 21 14.32 24.50 -18.58
CA GLU A 21 13.25 25.44 -18.94
C GLU A 21 13.81 26.82 -19.33
N LYS A 22 14.80 27.31 -18.58
CA LYS A 22 15.48 28.58 -18.86
C LYS A 22 16.22 28.55 -20.19
N MET A 23 16.95 27.47 -20.49
CA MET A 23 17.68 27.30 -21.74
C MET A 23 16.75 27.18 -22.95
N LEU A 24 15.62 26.49 -22.81
CA LEU A 24 14.68 26.25 -23.89
C LEU A 24 13.65 27.38 -24.08
N GLY A 25 13.47 28.25 -23.08
CA GLY A 25 12.44 29.29 -23.05
C GLY A 25 11.01 28.71 -23.11
N LYS A 26 10.82 27.48 -22.63
CA LYS A 26 9.55 26.74 -22.65
C LYS A 26 9.40 25.92 -21.38
N THR A 27 8.18 25.78 -20.89
CA THR A 27 7.86 24.85 -19.78
C THR A 27 8.18 23.40 -20.16
N VAL A 28 8.82 22.66 -19.27
CA VAL A 28 9.24 21.27 -19.42
C VAL A 28 8.45 20.39 -18.46
N PHE A 29 8.16 19.15 -18.87
CA PHE A 29 7.64 18.12 -17.96
C PHE A 29 8.21 16.76 -18.34
N GLU A 30 8.23 15.84 -17.37
CA GLU A 30 8.63 14.46 -17.62
C GLU A 30 7.43 13.57 -17.93
N ILE A 31 7.64 12.68 -18.88
CA ILE A 31 6.76 11.56 -19.22
C ILE A 31 7.35 10.33 -18.55
N SER A 32 6.58 9.73 -17.65
CA SER A 32 6.97 8.49 -16.97
C SER A 32 7.38 7.41 -17.97
N THR A 33 8.55 6.83 -17.76
CA THR A 33 9.07 5.72 -18.56
C THR A 33 8.63 4.38 -17.98
N LEU A 34 8.91 3.29 -18.70
CA LEU A 34 8.76 1.93 -18.17
C LEU A 34 9.56 1.77 -16.85
N PRO A 35 9.15 0.83 -15.97
CA PRO A 35 9.88 0.54 -14.75
C PRO A 35 11.38 0.27 -15.01
N PRO A 36 12.29 0.77 -14.15
CA PRO A 36 12.01 1.51 -12.91
C PRO A 36 11.57 2.96 -13.14
N SER A 37 10.52 3.40 -12.44
CA SER A 37 10.00 4.77 -12.54
C SER A 37 10.90 5.78 -11.82
N ALA A 38 11.59 6.65 -12.57
CA ALA A 38 12.42 7.70 -11.97
C ALA A 38 11.62 8.67 -11.08
N PRO A 39 10.43 9.16 -11.45
CA PRO A 39 9.61 9.99 -10.56
C PRO A 39 9.17 9.24 -9.30
N GLY A 40 8.80 7.96 -9.43
CA GLY A 40 8.44 7.11 -8.28
C GLY A 40 9.61 6.92 -7.31
N ARG A 41 10.83 6.73 -7.83
CA ARG A 41 12.05 6.65 -7.00
C ARG A 41 12.34 7.98 -6.28
N ARG A 42 12.16 9.11 -6.96
CA ARG A 42 12.32 10.44 -6.35
C ARG A 42 11.30 10.66 -5.21
N LEU A 43 10.04 10.29 -5.43
CA LEU A 43 9.00 10.34 -4.40
C LEU A 43 9.36 9.45 -3.21
N PHE A 44 9.77 8.20 -3.45
CA PHE A 44 10.18 7.27 -2.40
C PHE A 44 11.33 7.81 -1.54
N GLU A 45 12.41 8.31 -2.16
CA GLU A 45 13.54 8.86 -1.40
C GLU A 45 13.15 10.13 -0.63
N GLY A 46 12.27 10.97 -1.20
CA GLY A 46 11.73 12.14 -0.50
C GLY A 46 10.93 11.76 0.75
N LEU A 47 9.97 10.84 0.63
CA LEU A 47 9.16 10.34 1.75
C LEU A 47 10.02 9.65 2.81
N LYS A 48 10.94 8.78 2.38
CA LYS A 48 11.88 8.10 3.25
C LYS A 48 12.75 9.09 4.02
N SER A 49 13.31 10.10 3.35
CA SER A 49 14.13 11.13 3.99
C SER A 49 13.32 11.91 5.02
N ALA A 50 12.10 12.34 4.67
CA ALA A 50 11.23 13.08 5.58
C ALA A 50 10.86 12.25 6.82
N PHE A 51 10.51 10.97 6.64
CA PHE A 51 10.18 10.07 7.74
C PHE A 51 11.36 9.85 8.70
N LEU A 52 12.56 9.62 8.15
CA LEU A 52 13.78 9.45 8.96
C LEU A 52 14.14 10.75 9.72
N GLN A 53 14.00 11.92 9.08
CA GLN A 53 14.24 13.22 9.71
C GLN A 53 13.24 13.52 10.83
N ALA A 54 12.01 13.02 10.72
CA ALA A 54 11.01 13.08 11.78
C ALA A 54 11.28 12.09 12.95
N GLY A 55 12.39 11.35 12.93
CA GLY A 55 12.75 10.37 13.95
C GLY A 55 12.18 8.97 13.73
N GLY A 56 11.51 8.74 12.59
CA GLY A 56 10.99 7.43 12.21
C GLY A 56 12.10 6.40 11.98
N ARG A 57 11.79 5.13 12.24
CA ARG A 57 12.70 4.00 12.00
C ARG A 57 12.13 3.10 10.91
N ILE A 58 12.95 2.78 9.91
CA ILE A 58 12.59 1.86 8.83
C ILE A 58 13.39 0.58 8.99
N ILE A 59 12.71 -0.57 8.97
CA ILE A 59 13.34 -1.89 8.96
C ILE A 59 13.09 -2.51 7.58
N ILE A 60 14.16 -2.64 6.79
CA ILE A 60 14.10 -3.19 5.42
C ILE A 60 14.68 -4.60 5.43
N GLY A 61 14.08 -5.50 4.64
CA GLY A 61 14.57 -6.87 4.50
C GLY A 61 14.11 -7.81 5.63
N SER A 62 13.27 -7.34 6.54
CA SER A 62 12.58 -8.16 7.54
C SER A 62 11.08 -8.20 7.24
N ARG A 63 10.55 -9.39 7.05
CA ARG A 63 9.12 -9.60 6.79
C ARG A 63 8.40 -9.88 8.10
N VAL A 64 7.29 -9.17 8.36
CA VAL A 64 6.34 -9.56 9.41
C VAL A 64 5.61 -10.81 8.94
N VAL A 65 5.61 -11.84 9.78
CA VAL A 65 4.99 -13.15 9.46
C VAL A 65 3.73 -13.42 10.26
N SER A 66 3.57 -12.79 11.43
CA SER A 66 2.33 -12.89 12.20
C SER A 66 2.20 -11.72 13.18
N GLY A 67 0.97 -11.49 13.65
CA GLY A 67 0.64 -10.59 14.74
C GLY A 67 -0.31 -11.25 15.72
N GLN A 68 -0.08 -11.04 17.02
CA GLN A 68 -0.89 -11.65 18.08
C GLN A 68 -1.89 -10.63 18.62
N ILE A 69 -3.17 -11.01 18.60
CA ILE A 69 -4.27 -10.25 19.18
C ILE A 69 -4.77 -10.97 20.43
N GLU A 70 -4.76 -10.28 21.57
CA GLU A 70 -5.25 -10.78 22.85
C GLU A 70 -6.19 -9.76 23.48
N ASN A 71 -7.36 -10.20 23.92
CA ASN A 71 -8.36 -9.37 24.59
C ASN A 71 -8.68 -8.07 23.83
N GLY A 72 -8.82 -8.15 22.49
CA GLY A 72 -9.14 -7.00 21.65
C GLY A 72 -7.97 -6.02 21.43
N GLN A 73 -6.71 -6.45 21.65
CA GLN A 73 -5.54 -5.62 21.36
C GLN A 73 -4.42 -6.42 20.73
N VAL A 74 -3.72 -5.82 19.77
CA VAL A 74 -2.45 -6.35 19.26
C VAL A 74 -1.39 -6.19 20.35
N LYS A 75 -0.70 -7.29 20.70
CA LYS A 75 0.37 -7.33 21.70
C LYS A 75 1.76 -7.24 21.09
N GLU A 76 1.97 -7.98 20.01
CA GLU A 76 3.25 -8.04 19.31
C GLU A 76 3.08 -8.48 17.86
N LEU A 77 4.05 -8.06 17.05
CA LEU A 77 4.30 -8.62 15.72
C LEU A 77 5.54 -9.49 15.78
N LEU A 78 5.52 -10.62 15.06
CA LEU A 78 6.69 -11.43 14.82
C LEU A 78 7.24 -11.14 13.42
N PHE A 79 8.52 -10.80 13.33
CA PHE A 79 9.19 -10.62 12.05
C PHE A 79 10.40 -11.53 11.89
N GLU A 80 10.66 -11.92 10.65
CA GLU A 80 11.81 -12.75 10.28
C GLU A 80 13.11 -11.95 10.36
N THR A 81 14.05 -12.55 11.06
CA THR A 81 15.48 -12.25 10.97
C THR A 81 16.19 -13.51 10.50
N SER A 82 17.42 -13.37 9.98
CA SER A 82 18.14 -14.40 9.22
C SER A 82 18.14 -15.83 9.78
N ASN A 83 17.83 -16.06 11.08
CA ASN A 83 17.63 -17.39 11.65
C ASN A 83 16.60 -17.46 12.80
N ARG A 84 15.83 -16.40 13.10
CA ARG A 84 14.90 -16.35 14.24
C ARG A 84 13.73 -15.40 14.00
N LEU A 85 12.57 -15.71 14.58
CA LEU A 85 11.50 -14.74 14.74
C LEU A 85 11.83 -13.81 15.91
N LYS A 86 11.61 -12.51 15.72
CA LYS A 86 11.75 -11.51 16.78
C LYS A 86 10.42 -10.81 17.02
N PRO A 87 10.00 -10.65 18.28
CA PRO A 87 8.84 -9.85 18.62
C PRO A 87 9.16 -8.35 18.53
N ILE A 88 8.15 -7.57 18.14
CA ILE A 88 8.13 -6.12 18.28
C ILE A 88 6.76 -5.67 18.79
N SER A 89 6.77 -4.86 19.83
CA SER A 89 5.57 -4.29 20.44
C SER A 89 5.49 -2.79 20.20
N ALA A 90 4.27 -2.29 20.08
CA ALA A 90 3.92 -0.89 19.95
C ALA A 90 2.55 -0.66 20.62
N ASP A 91 2.25 0.59 20.95
CA ASP A 91 0.93 0.93 21.49
C ASP A 91 -0.15 0.82 20.41
N TYR A 92 0.21 1.16 19.15
CA TYR A 92 -0.69 1.17 18.00
C TYR A 92 -0.04 0.55 16.77
N TYR A 93 -0.87 -0.02 15.90
CA TYR A 93 -0.47 -0.73 14.70
C TYR A 93 -1.30 -0.30 13.49
N VAL A 94 -0.64 -0.12 12.35
CA VAL A 94 -1.29 0.18 11.07
C VAL A 94 -0.92 -0.91 10.06
N LEU A 95 -1.92 -1.64 9.57
CA LEU A 95 -1.78 -2.60 8.49
C LEU A 95 -1.91 -1.89 7.14
N ALA A 96 -0.78 -1.59 6.52
CA ALA A 96 -0.68 -0.95 5.20
C ALA A 96 0.14 -1.83 4.23
N THR A 97 -0.13 -3.15 4.23
CA THR A 97 0.62 -4.16 3.46
C THR A 97 0.20 -4.24 1.99
N GLY A 98 -0.82 -3.47 1.60
CA GLY A 98 -1.40 -3.47 0.27
C GLY A 98 -2.38 -4.61 0.03
N GLY A 99 -3.00 -4.60 -1.16
CA GLY A 99 -3.91 -5.66 -1.59
C GLY A 99 -3.16 -6.87 -2.17
N ILE A 100 -3.83 -7.61 -3.04
CA ILE A 100 -3.29 -8.85 -3.64
C ILE A 100 -1.97 -8.61 -4.38
N TYR A 101 -1.89 -7.56 -5.22
CA TYR A 101 -0.67 -7.22 -5.95
C TYR A 101 0.50 -6.81 -5.03
N GLY A 102 0.21 -6.25 -3.87
CA GLY A 102 1.22 -5.86 -2.87
C GLY A 102 1.67 -7.02 -1.98
N GLY A 103 0.95 -8.15 -2.03
CA GLY A 103 1.20 -9.32 -1.17
C GLY A 103 0.66 -9.20 0.25
N GLY A 104 -0.06 -8.12 0.56
CA GLY A 104 -0.74 -7.92 1.85
C GLY A 104 -2.04 -8.72 1.97
N ILE A 105 -2.63 -9.11 0.84
CA ILE A 105 -3.68 -10.14 0.76
C ILE A 105 -3.12 -11.28 -0.09
N GLN A 106 -3.21 -12.51 0.39
CA GLN A 106 -2.72 -13.68 -0.30
C GLN A 106 -3.85 -14.51 -0.87
N THR A 107 -3.54 -15.22 -1.96
CA THR A 107 -4.47 -16.10 -2.66
C THR A 107 -3.80 -17.39 -3.09
N ASP A 108 -4.57 -18.48 -3.24
CA ASP A 108 -4.09 -19.73 -3.82
C ASP A 108 -4.82 -20.10 -5.12
N LEU A 109 -4.48 -21.27 -5.68
CA LEU A 109 -5.08 -21.78 -6.91
C LEU A 109 -6.49 -22.34 -6.69
N GLU A 110 -6.84 -22.70 -5.46
CA GLU A 110 -8.15 -23.23 -5.08
C GLU A 110 -9.20 -22.13 -4.87
N GLY A 111 -8.76 -20.87 -4.77
CA GLY A 111 -9.63 -19.71 -4.61
C GLY A 111 -9.72 -19.21 -3.17
N LYS A 112 -8.82 -19.65 -2.28
CA LYS A 112 -8.71 -19.07 -0.94
C LYS A 112 -8.15 -17.65 -1.04
N VAL A 113 -8.65 -16.75 -0.19
CA VAL A 113 -8.15 -15.39 -0.01
C VAL A 113 -7.97 -15.12 1.47
N TRP A 114 -6.82 -14.61 1.91
CA TRP A 114 -6.58 -14.33 3.33
C TRP A 114 -5.60 -13.18 3.56
N GLU A 115 -5.71 -12.55 4.73
CA GLU A 115 -4.73 -11.62 5.26
C GLU A 115 -3.71 -12.42 6.11
N PRO A 116 -2.40 -12.39 5.80
CA PRO A 116 -1.44 -13.35 6.33
C PRO A 116 -0.88 -13.03 7.73
N ILE A 117 -1.01 -11.81 8.23
CA ILE A 117 -0.37 -11.39 9.49
C ILE A 117 -1.26 -11.69 10.69
N PHE A 118 -2.51 -11.26 10.65
CA PHE A 118 -3.47 -11.39 11.75
C PHE A 118 -4.62 -12.35 11.43
N GLY A 119 -4.76 -12.79 10.17
CA GLY A 119 -5.88 -13.61 9.76
C GLY A 119 -7.20 -12.83 9.71
N LEU A 120 -7.14 -11.53 9.39
CA LEU A 120 -8.33 -10.68 9.34
C LEU A 120 -9.34 -11.19 8.28
N PRO A 121 -10.65 -11.03 8.52
CA PRO A 121 -11.68 -11.33 7.53
C PRO A 121 -11.47 -10.50 6.25
N VAL A 122 -11.25 -11.18 5.13
CA VAL A 122 -11.12 -10.55 3.82
C VAL A 122 -12.46 -10.62 3.09
N THR A 123 -12.93 -9.47 2.61
CA THR A 123 -14.05 -9.41 1.67
C THR A 123 -13.57 -9.85 0.30
N ALA A 124 -13.98 -11.04 -0.11
CA ALA A 124 -13.67 -11.63 -1.41
C ALA A 124 -14.83 -12.55 -1.84
N ASP A 125 -14.95 -12.81 -3.15
CA ASP A 125 -15.84 -13.87 -3.63
C ASP A 125 -15.12 -15.21 -3.53
N GLU A 126 -15.75 -16.21 -2.92
CA GLU A 126 -15.18 -17.57 -2.79
C GLU A 126 -15.08 -18.27 -4.15
N ASN A 127 -15.91 -17.89 -5.12
CA ASN A 127 -15.86 -18.44 -6.46
C ASN A 127 -14.80 -17.70 -7.29
N ARG A 128 -13.64 -18.34 -7.45
CA ARG A 128 -12.51 -17.86 -8.26
C ARG A 128 -12.88 -17.44 -9.68
N HIS A 129 -13.93 -18.03 -10.29
CA HIS A 129 -14.38 -17.65 -11.63
C HIS A 129 -14.96 -16.24 -11.72
N LYS A 130 -15.32 -15.64 -10.58
CA LYS A 130 -15.86 -14.27 -10.51
C LYS A 130 -14.79 -13.21 -10.20
N TRP A 131 -13.55 -13.61 -9.95
CA TRP A 131 -12.48 -12.67 -9.58
C TRP A 131 -12.09 -11.72 -10.71
N PHE A 132 -12.26 -12.19 -11.95
CA PHE A 132 -11.89 -11.47 -13.13
C PHE A 132 -13.09 -11.27 -14.04
N ALA A 133 -13.20 -10.06 -14.58
CA ALA A 133 -14.08 -9.80 -15.70
C ALA A 133 -13.53 -10.48 -16.96
N ALA A 134 -14.41 -10.76 -17.93
CA ALA A 134 -14.03 -11.39 -19.20
C ALA A 134 -13.00 -10.57 -19.99
N ARG A 135 -13.00 -9.24 -19.84
CA ARG A 135 -12.02 -8.34 -20.46
C ARG A 135 -10.89 -8.05 -19.51
N PHE A 136 -9.65 -8.19 -19.99
CA PHE A 136 -8.44 -7.81 -19.23
C PHE A 136 -8.49 -6.33 -18.81
N VAL A 137 -8.85 -5.44 -19.73
CA VAL A 137 -9.18 -4.03 -19.44
C VAL A 137 -10.70 -3.89 -19.40
N SER A 138 -11.28 -4.13 -18.24
CA SER A 138 -12.72 -3.98 -18.00
C SER A 138 -13.08 -2.53 -17.63
N PRO A 139 -14.11 -1.92 -18.26
CA PRO A 139 -14.61 -0.59 -17.86
C PRO A 139 -15.08 -0.51 -16.40
N THR A 140 -15.50 -1.64 -15.82
CA THR A 140 -15.94 -1.77 -14.43
C THR A 140 -14.83 -2.20 -13.48
N GLY A 141 -13.61 -2.42 -13.99
CA GLY A 141 -12.48 -2.94 -13.21
C GLY A 141 -12.50 -4.45 -13.06
N GLN A 142 -11.52 -4.98 -12.35
CA GLN A 142 -11.48 -6.40 -11.98
C GLN A 142 -12.09 -6.56 -10.58
N PRO A 143 -13.07 -7.45 -10.35
CA PRO A 143 -13.66 -7.66 -9.03
C PRO A 143 -12.62 -7.90 -7.92
N VAL A 144 -11.57 -8.66 -8.22
CA VAL A 144 -10.46 -8.94 -7.32
C VAL A 144 -9.72 -7.69 -6.83
N SER A 145 -9.75 -6.58 -7.57
CA SER A 145 -9.14 -5.31 -7.16
C SER A 145 -9.84 -4.67 -5.96
N GLN A 146 -11.08 -5.08 -5.65
CA GLN A 146 -11.86 -4.58 -4.51
C GLN A 146 -11.70 -5.48 -3.27
N TYR A 147 -10.94 -6.58 -3.35
CA TYR A 147 -10.77 -7.48 -2.22
C TYR A 147 -9.86 -6.85 -1.17
N GLY A 148 -10.25 -6.99 0.08
CA GLY A 148 -9.51 -6.39 1.19
C GLY A 148 -10.24 -6.56 2.51
N VAL A 149 -9.75 -5.89 3.54
CA VAL A 149 -10.29 -5.93 4.90
C VAL A 149 -11.36 -4.86 5.06
N LYS A 150 -12.51 -5.24 5.61
CA LYS A 150 -13.55 -4.28 6.01
C LYS A 150 -13.15 -3.58 7.29
N VAL A 151 -13.47 -2.30 7.36
CA VAL A 151 -13.18 -1.45 8.52
C VAL A 151 -14.42 -0.68 8.97
N ASN A 152 -14.42 -0.23 10.23
CA ASN A 152 -15.38 0.74 10.75
C ASN A 152 -14.99 2.19 10.33
N GLU A 153 -15.73 3.17 10.83
CA GLU A 153 -15.49 4.60 10.56
C GLU A 153 -14.14 5.12 11.08
N HIS A 154 -13.50 4.40 12.01
CA HIS A 154 -12.19 4.71 12.57
C HIS A 154 -11.05 3.91 11.91
N LEU A 155 -11.34 3.21 10.81
CA LEU A 155 -10.38 2.36 10.09
C LEU A 155 -9.89 1.13 10.87
N ASN A 156 -10.54 0.75 11.97
CA ASN A 156 -10.26 -0.52 12.64
C ASN A 156 -10.88 -1.68 11.86
N PRO A 157 -10.20 -2.83 11.75
CA PRO A 157 -10.75 -4.00 11.07
C PRO A 157 -11.93 -4.58 11.87
N VAL A 158 -12.97 -5.01 11.16
CA VAL A 158 -14.20 -5.55 11.75
C VAL A 158 -14.55 -6.94 11.23
N ASN A 159 -15.21 -7.75 12.05
CA ASN A 159 -15.75 -9.05 11.66
C ASN A 159 -17.29 -9.00 11.67
N GLY A 160 -17.85 -8.20 10.77
CA GLY A 160 -19.27 -7.82 10.82
C GLY A 160 -19.56 -6.77 11.90
N GLY A 161 -20.69 -6.09 11.77
CA GLY A 161 -21.03 -4.96 12.65
C GLY A 161 -20.01 -3.81 12.56
N GLN A 162 -19.85 -3.06 13.65
CA GLN A 162 -18.93 -1.91 13.76
C GLN A 162 -17.89 -2.08 14.89
N ALA A 163 -17.98 -3.15 15.68
CA ALA A 163 -17.05 -3.41 16.77
C ALA A 163 -15.69 -3.83 16.20
N PRO A 164 -14.58 -3.21 16.64
CA PRO A 164 -13.24 -3.54 16.17
C PRO A 164 -12.82 -4.94 16.62
N ILE A 165 -12.06 -5.64 15.78
CA ILE A 165 -11.36 -6.89 16.15
C ILE A 165 -10.25 -6.59 17.17
N ALA A 166 -9.56 -5.44 17.00
CA ALA A 166 -8.62 -4.92 17.96
C ALA A 166 -8.64 -3.38 17.96
N ASP A 167 -8.70 -2.78 19.14
CA ASP A 167 -8.87 -1.32 19.33
C ASP A 167 -7.64 -0.53 18.87
N ASN A 168 -6.45 -1.14 18.94
CA ASN A 168 -5.18 -0.51 18.59
C ASN A 168 -4.66 -0.92 17.20
N LEU A 169 -5.51 -1.53 16.37
CA LEU A 169 -5.17 -1.94 15.00
C LEU A 169 -6.00 -1.15 13.99
N PHE A 170 -5.32 -0.53 13.04
CA PHE A 170 -5.92 0.22 11.93
C PHE A 170 -5.49 -0.38 10.59
N VAL A 171 -6.29 -0.17 9.54
CA VAL A 171 -5.98 -0.62 8.18
C VAL A 171 -5.97 0.58 7.24
N ALA A 172 -4.97 0.67 6.37
CA ALA A 172 -4.81 1.78 5.45
C ALA A 172 -4.40 1.34 4.04
N GLY A 173 -4.64 2.23 3.08
CA GLY A 173 -4.24 2.07 1.69
C GLY A 173 -4.96 0.93 0.98
N ALA A 174 -4.23 0.25 0.08
CA ALA A 174 -4.79 -0.79 -0.79
C ALA A 174 -5.22 -2.07 -0.07
N THR A 175 -5.05 -2.17 1.25
CA THR A 175 -5.55 -3.30 2.06
C THR A 175 -7.05 -3.16 2.35
N LEU A 176 -7.62 -1.96 2.21
CA LEU A 176 -9.05 -1.68 2.45
C LEU A 176 -9.95 -2.36 1.40
N ALA A 177 -11.04 -2.98 1.86
CA ALA A 177 -12.08 -3.54 1.00
C ALA A 177 -12.81 -2.46 0.18
N GLY A 178 -13.23 -2.81 -1.04
CA GLY A 178 -14.06 -1.96 -1.91
C GLY A 178 -13.29 -0.92 -2.73
N ALA A 179 -12.01 -0.71 -2.47
CA ALA A 179 -11.22 0.30 -3.15
C ALA A 179 -10.60 -0.21 -4.47
N ASP A 180 -11.24 0.10 -5.61
CA ASP A 180 -10.66 -0.15 -6.94
C ASP A 180 -9.71 0.99 -7.37
N TRP A 181 -8.56 1.07 -6.69
CA TRP A 181 -7.53 2.07 -6.95
C TRP A 181 -6.85 1.90 -8.32
N THR A 182 -6.87 0.69 -8.89
CA THR A 182 -6.29 0.41 -10.21
C THR A 182 -7.10 1.08 -11.31
N ARG A 183 -8.44 0.91 -11.31
CA ARG A 183 -9.32 1.58 -12.26
C ARG A 183 -9.42 3.07 -11.98
N GLY A 184 -9.52 3.45 -10.71
CA GLY A 184 -9.62 4.84 -10.27
C GLY A 184 -8.34 5.66 -10.50
N ARG A 185 -7.18 4.99 -10.64
CA ARG A 185 -5.84 5.62 -10.66
C ARG A 185 -5.60 6.48 -9.42
N THR A 186 -6.09 6.02 -8.28
CA THR A 186 -6.15 6.77 -7.01
C THR A 186 -5.29 6.17 -5.90
N GLY A 187 -4.38 5.24 -6.21
CA GLY A 187 -3.60 4.49 -5.21
C GLY A 187 -2.94 5.38 -4.15
N ASP A 188 -2.20 6.40 -4.58
CA ASP A 188 -1.53 7.32 -3.65
C ASP A 188 -2.54 8.17 -2.85
N GLY A 189 -3.61 8.61 -3.49
CA GLY A 189 -4.69 9.36 -2.83
C GLY A 189 -5.41 8.54 -1.76
N LEU A 190 -5.66 7.26 -2.03
CA LEU A 190 -6.22 6.32 -1.06
C LEU A 190 -5.29 6.13 0.14
N ALA A 191 -3.99 5.93 -0.12
CA ALA A 191 -3.00 5.77 0.94
C ALA A 191 -2.92 7.01 1.84
N LEU A 192 -2.95 8.21 1.27
CA LEU A 192 -2.94 9.45 2.03
C LEU A 192 -4.23 9.65 2.83
N ALA A 193 -5.39 9.48 2.19
CA ALA A 193 -6.69 9.74 2.82
C ALA A 193 -7.05 8.75 3.93
N SER A 194 -6.44 7.56 3.95
CA SER A 194 -6.64 6.55 5.00
C SER A 194 -5.50 6.48 6.02
N ALA A 195 -4.48 7.33 5.90
CA ALA A 195 -3.42 7.47 6.89
C ALA A 195 -3.65 8.63 7.87
N GLU A 196 -4.74 9.38 7.69
CA GLU A 196 -5.21 10.41 8.62
C GLU A 196 -6.21 9.75 9.58
N VAL A 197 -5.71 9.28 10.72
CA VAL A 197 -6.48 8.58 11.77
C VAL A 197 -6.39 9.35 13.07
#